data_AF-A0A5S3P7K3-F1
#
_entry.id   AF-A0A5S3P7K3-F1
#
_cell.length_a   1.000
_cell.length_b   1.000
_cell.length_c   1.000
_cell.angle_alpha   90.00
_cell.angle_beta   90.00
_cell.angle_gamma   90.00
#
_symmetry.space_group_name_H-M   'P 1'
#
loop_
_entity.id
_entity.type
_entity.pdbx_description
1 polymer ?
#
loop_
_entity_poly.entity_id
_entity_poly.type
_entity_poly.pdbx_seq_one_letter_code
_entity_poly.pdbx_strand_id
1 'polypeptide(L)'
;MKRARKLAGGRAPSCGRESRFPACPAIRTAPRVPDGRLPAHIEVSGMLRAVEAAGGFATVLRKGEKTGGVILVLTMECGRDTCLWERMPQLDGRRIYSITRRQDDENPHEFAEYMQRRRGQDPDSWIIELDVTNPERFIAESAG
;
A
#
# COMPACT_ATOMS: atom_id res chain seq x y z
N MET A 1 -6.07 -63.63 -10.60
CA MET A 1 -6.74 -62.70 -9.66
C MET A 1 -5.74 -62.28 -8.57
N LYS A 2 -5.20 -61.06 -8.60
CA LYS A 2 -4.26 -60.55 -7.56
C LYS A 2 -4.98 -59.51 -6.69
N ARG A 3 -5.07 -59.76 -5.38
CA ARG A 3 -5.70 -58.86 -4.40
C ARG A 3 -4.76 -57.67 -4.10
N ALA A 4 -5.26 -56.45 -4.27
CA ALA A 4 -4.56 -55.23 -3.87
C ALA A 4 -4.61 -55.07 -2.33
N ARG A 5 -3.44 -54.90 -1.70
CA ARG A 5 -3.33 -54.57 -0.27
C ARG A 5 -3.72 -53.10 -0.07
N LYS A 6 -4.70 -52.87 0.81
CA LYS A 6 -5.12 -51.53 1.27
C LYS A 6 -4.06 -50.99 2.24
N LEU A 7 -3.33 -49.94 1.85
CA LEU A 7 -2.44 -49.21 2.73
C LEU A 7 -3.28 -48.37 3.70
N ALA A 8 -3.05 -48.54 5.01
CA ALA A 8 -3.70 -47.79 6.06
C ALA A 8 -3.19 -46.34 6.06
N GLY A 9 -4.10 -45.37 5.96
CA GLY A 9 -3.79 -43.95 6.08
C GLY A 9 -3.45 -43.60 7.53
N GLY A 10 -2.19 -43.29 7.80
CA GLY A 10 -1.76 -42.72 9.08
C GLY A 10 -2.32 -41.30 9.28
N ARG A 11 -2.64 -40.95 10.53
CA ARG A 11 -3.02 -39.59 10.94
C ARG A 11 -1.84 -38.64 10.67
N ALA A 12 -2.07 -37.55 9.93
CA ALA A 12 -1.06 -36.51 9.75
C ALA A 12 -0.70 -35.88 11.11
N PRO A 13 0.59 -35.59 11.39
CA PRO A 13 0.99 -34.94 12.63
C PRO A 13 0.43 -33.51 12.68
N SER A 14 -0.05 -33.10 13.86
CA SER A 14 -0.58 -31.77 14.12
C SER A 14 0.45 -30.71 13.72
N CYS A 15 0.10 -29.91 12.72
CA CYS A 15 0.96 -28.87 12.17
C CYS A 15 1.26 -27.81 13.26
N GLY A 16 2.54 -27.64 13.60
CA GLY A 16 2.98 -26.51 14.43
C GLY A 16 2.74 -25.18 13.73
N ARG A 17 2.49 -24.13 14.52
CA ARG A 17 2.11 -22.78 14.08
C ARG A 17 3.14 -22.09 13.15
N GLU A 18 4.33 -22.67 12.99
CA GLU A 18 5.47 -22.11 12.23
C GLU A 18 5.88 -22.95 11.00
N SER A 19 5.02 -23.85 10.52
CA SER A 19 5.32 -24.66 9.33
C SER A 19 5.40 -23.81 8.05
N ARG A 20 6.57 -23.80 7.40
CA ARG A 20 6.82 -23.17 6.08
C ARG A 20 6.51 -24.09 4.89
N PHE A 21 5.76 -25.18 5.09
CA PHE A 21 5.43 -26.11 4.00
C PHE A 21 4.44 -25.49 3.00
N PRO A 22 4.71 -25.53 1.68
CA PRO A 22 3.85 -24.92 0.64
C PRO A 22 2.47 -25.58 0.47
N ALA A 23 2.24 -26.71 1.14
CA ALA A 23 0.94 -27.40 1.20
C ALA A 23 0.06 -26.93 2.38
N CYS A 24 0.53 -26.02 3.25
CA CYS A 24 -0.25 -25.56 4.39
C CYS A 24 -1.45 -24.70 3.94
N PRO A 25 -2.69 -25.04 4.32
CA PRO A 25 -3.87 -24.25 3.95
C PRO A 25 -3.86 -22.84 4.55
N ALA A 26 -3.13 -22.61 5.65
CA ALA A 26 -2.94 -21.29 6.25
C ALA A 26 -2.12 -20.31 5.37
N ILE A 27 -1.32 -20.82 4.42
CA ILE A 27 -0.63 -19.99 3.43
C ILE A 27 -1.56 -19.69 2.24
N ARG A 28 -2.52 -20.57 1.96
CA ARG A 28 -3.41 -20.50 0.78
C ARG A 28 -4.60 -19.55 0.93
N THR A 29 -4.84 -19.00 2.12
CA THR A 29 -6.00 -18.14 2.42
C THR A 29 -5.68 -16.65 2.44
N ALA A 30 -4.47 -16.22 2.05
CA ALA A 30 -4.27 -14.82 1.71
C ALA A 30 -5.26 -14.47 0.59
N PRO A 31 -6.10 -13.42 0.74
CA PRO A 31 -7.08 -13.07 -0.27
C PRO A 31 -6.35 -12.86 -1.61
N ARG A 32 -6.73 -13.62 -2.65
CA ARG A 32 -6.32 -13.31 -4.01
C ARG A 32 -6.83 -11.90 -4.31
N VAL A 33 -5.93 -10.93 -4.42
CA VAL A 33 -6.28 -9.62 -4.98
C VAL A 33 -6.67 -9.90 -6.43
N PRO A 34 -7.92 -9.63 -6.87
CA PRO A 34 -8.44 -10.15 -8.15
C PRO A 34 -7.81 -9.54 -9.41
N ASP A 35 -6.77 -8.70 -9.28
CA ASP A 35 -6.40 -7.74 -10.33
C ASP A 35 -4.88 -7.50 -10.45
N GLY A 36 -4.04 -8.42 -9.96
CA GLY A 36 -2.57 -8.27 -9.98
C GLY A 36 -2.00 -7.15 -9.12
N ARG A 37 -2.85 -6.28 -8.57
CA ARG A 37 -2.49 -5.14 -7.72
C ARG A 37 -1.93 -5.58 -6.38
N LEU A 38 -0.95 -4.83 -5.87
CA LEU A 38 -0.52 -4.95 -4.50
C LEU A 38 -1.64 -4.51 -3.53
N PRO A 39 -1.80 -5.20 -2.38
CA PRO A 39 -2.61 -4.69 -1.28
C PRO A 39 -2.09 -3.32 -0.81
N ALA A 40 -2.99 -2.40 -0.48
CA ALA A 40 -2.63 -1.03 -0.08
C ALA A 40 -1.56 -0.96 1.02
N HIS A 41 -1.67 -1.79 2.06
CA HIS A 41 -0.68 -1.82 3.14
C HIS A 41 0.73 -2.28 2.69
N ILE A 42 0.84 -3.12 1.66
CA ILE A 42 2.13 -3.58 1.11
C ILE A 42 2.75 -2.47 0.29
N GLU A 43 1.96 -1.81 -0.56
CA GLU A 43 2.38 -0.68 -1.37
C GLU A 43 2.88 0.47 -0.48
N VAL A 44 2.09 0.85 0.55
CA VAL A 44 2.50 1.83 1.57
C VAL A 44 3.80 1.42 2.23
N SER A 45 3.92 0.16 2.68
CA SER A 45 5.16 -0.30 3.32
C SER A 45 6.37 -0.21 2.37
N GLY A 46 6.18 -0.50 1.08
CA GLY A 46 7.22 -0.36 0.07
C GLY A 46 7.68 1.08 -0.12
N MET A 47 6.75 2.02 -0.24
CA MET A 47 7.06 3.46 -0.38
C MET A 47 7.87 3.97 0.81
N LEU A 48 7.42 3.67 2.05
CA LEU A 48 8.13 4.11 3.26
C LEU A 48 9.58 3.59 3.27
N ARG A 49 9.78 2.31 2.95
CA ARG A 49 11.11 1.69 2.93
C ARG A 49 11.99 2.23 1.80
N ALA A 50 11.43 2.51 0.63
CA ALA A 50 12.16 3.09 -0.49
C ALA A 50 12.69 4.49 -0.14
N VAL A 51 11.84 5.31 0.50
CA VAL A 51 12.22 6.66 0.96
C VAL A 51 13.26 6.61 2.08
N GLU A 52 13.03 5.79 3.11
CA GLU A 52 14.01 5.59 4.20
C GLU A 52 15.37 5.12 3.68
N ALA A 53 15.38 4.18 2.71
CA ALA A 53 16.62 3.68 2.11
C ALA A 53 17.38 4.75 1.31
N ALA A 54 16.68 5.77 0.80
CA ALA A 54 17.27 6.92 0.14
C ALA A 54 17.70 8.03 1.11
N GLY A 55 17.58 7.81 2.43
CA GLY A 55 17.92 8.79 3.46
C GLY A 55 16.86 9.86 3.69
N GLY A 56 15.66 9.69 3.13
CA GLY A 56 14.50 10.53 3.41
C GLY A 56 13.76 10.11 4.68
N PHE A 57 12.74 10.89 5.02
CA PHE A 57 11.82 10.59 6.12
C PHE A 57 10.46 10.20 5.56
N ALA A 58 9.85 9.17 6.13
CA ALA A 58 8.55 8.69 5.68
C ALA A 58 7.69 8.26 6.86
N THR A 59 6.41 8.61 6.87
CA THR A 59 5.50 8.26 7.96
C THR A 59 4.07 8.02 7.49
N VAL A 60 3.31 7.29 8.32
CA VAL A 60 1.87 7.06 8.11
C VAL A 60 1.09 8.02 9.01
N LEU A 61 0.41 8.99 8.42
CA LEU A 61 -0.46 9.93 9.13
C LEU A 61 -1.83 9.31 9.44
N ARG A 62 -2.30 8.39 8.60
CA ARG A 62 -3.58 7.68 8.77
C ARG A 62 -3.52 6.30 8.13
N LYS A 63 -3.99 5.28 8.86
CA LYS A 63 -4.20 3.93 8.34
C LYS A 63 -5.62 3.81 7.79
N GLY A 64 -5.74 3.28 6.58
CA GLY A 64 -7.00 2.97 5.92
C GLY A 64 -7.27 1.47 5.86
N GLU A 65 -8.15 1.06 4.94
CA GLU A 65 -8.44 -0.35 4.69
C GLU A 65 -7.22 -1.06 4.08
N LYS A 66 -6.95 -2.29 4.52
CA LYS A 66 -5.67 -2.98 4.31
C LYS A 66 -5.34 -3.32 2.84
N THR A 67 -6.33 -3.56 2.00
CA THR A 67 -6.15 -4.20 0.67
C THR A 67 -6.63 -3.32 -0.49
N GLY A 68 -7.87 -2.87 -0.41
CA GLY A 68 -8.63 -2.00 -1.30
C GLY A 68 -8.43 -0.49 -1.08
N GLY A 69 -7.98 -0.06 0.10
CA GLY A 69 -7.92 1.35 0.51
C GLY A 69 -7.21 2.28 -0.49
N VAL A 70 -7.76 3.48 -0.67
CA VAL A 70 -7.15 4.55 -1.47
C VAL A 70 -5.91 5.07 -0.75
N ILE A 71 -4.82 5.33 -1.47
CA ILE A 71 -3.58 5.86 -0.89
C ILE A 71 -3.44 7.31 -1.31
N LEU A 72 -3.40 8.20 -0.33
CA LEU A 72 -3.09 9.62 -0.45
C LEU A 72 -1.64 9.81 -0.02
N VAL A 73 -0.81 10.40 -0.89
CA VAL A 73 0.61 10.59 -0.62
C VAL A 73 0.91 12.08 -0.57
N LEU A 74 1.38 12.55 0.58
CA LEU A 74 1.96 13.87 0.73
C LEU A 74 3.45 13.76 0.49
N THR A 75 3.97 14.54 -0.44
CA THR A 75 5.41 14.63 -0.72
C THR A 75 5.91 16.01 -0.39
N MET A 76 7.08 16.12 0.21
CA MET A 76 7.75 17.39 0.47
C MET A 76 9.26 17.24 0.35
N GLU A 77 9.95 18.37 0.23
CA GLU A 77 11.41 18.42 0.22
C GLU A 77 11.89 19.34 1.33
N CYS A 78 12.48 18.75 2.38
CA CYS A 78 12.93 19.47 3.58
C CYS A 78 11.82 20.32 4.22
N GLY A 79 10.61 19.77 4.30
CA GLY A 79 9.44 20.47 4.85
C GLY A 79 8.83 21.55 3.95
N ARG A 80 9.25 21.66 2.69
CA ARG A 80 8.75 22.64 1.69
C ARG A 80 8.13 21.94 0.49
N ASP A 81 7.47 22.73 -0.37
CA ASP A 81 6.92 22.28 -1.66
C ASP A 81 5.93 21.11 -1.53
N THR A 82 5.11 21.12 -0.47
CA THR A 82 4.21 20.02 -0.17
C THR A 82 3.23 19.78 -1.33
N CYS A 83 3.21 18.58 -1.88
CA CYS A 83 2.28 18.16 -2.92
C CYS A 83 1.45 16.98 -2.43
N LEU A 84 0.15 17.03 -2.68
CA LEU A 84 -0.77 15.90 -2.49
C LEU A 84 -0.95 15.16 -3.79
N TRP A 85 -0.64 13.87 -3.76
CA TRP A 85 -0.84 12.92 -4.85
C TRP A 85 -1.99 11.98 -4.52
N GLU A 86 -2.86 11.79 -5.50
CA GLU A 86 -3.96 10.84 -5.43
C GLU A 86 -3.88 9.85 -6.58
N ARG A 87 -4.19 8.60 -6.28
CA ARG A 87 -4.20 7.53 -7.27
C ARG A 87 -5.55 7.50 -7.98
N MET A 88 -5.58 8.01 -9.21
CA MET A 88 -6.78 8.09 -10.03
C MET A 88 -6.87 6.92 -11.00
N PRO A 89 -8.05 6.27 -11.16
CA PRO A 89 -8.25 5.27 -12.19
C PRO A 89 -8.26 5.96 -13.57
N GLN A 90 -7.48 5.42 -14.50
CA GLN A 90 -7.42 5.87 -15.87
C GLN A 90 -8.31 5.01 -16.77
N LEU A 91 -8.74 5.56 -17.91
CA LEU A 91 -9.59 4.88 -18.89
C LEU A 91 -8.98 3.57 -19.44
N ASP A 92 -7.65 3.47 -19.44
CA ASP A 92 -6.90 2.29 -19.88
C ASP A 92 -6.76 1.21 -18.79
N GLY A 93 -7.39 1.40 -17.63
CA GLY A 93 -7.33 0.49 -16.49
C GLY A 93 -6.10 0.68 -15.60
N ARG A 94 -5.12 1.50 -16.00
CA ARG A 94 -3.99 1.86 -15.14
C ARG A 94 -4.45 2.80 -14.04
N ARG A 95 -3.65 2.87 -12.98
CA ARG A 95 -3.90 3.74 -11.84
C ARG A 95 -2.67 4.58 -11.60
N ILE A 96 -2.71 5.79 -12.13
CA ILE A 96 -1.59 6.73 -12.01
C ILE A 96 -1.80 7.64 -10.81
N TYR A 97 -0.71 7.97 -10.14
CA TYR A 97 -0.71 9.06 -9.20
C TYR A 97 -0.69 10.39 -9.95
N SER A 98 -1.63 11.27 -9.60
CA SER A 98 -1.71 12.62 -10.11
C SER A 98 -1.67 13.61 -8.96
N ILE A 99 -1.04 14.76 -9.18
CA ILE A 99 -1.06 15.87 -8.22
C ILE A 99 -2.48 16.44 -8.19
N THR A 100 -3.16 16.33 -7.04
CA THR A 100 -4.46 16.98 -6.86
C THR A 100 -4.30 18.40 -6.32
N ARG A 101 -3.34 18.59 -5.40
CA ARG A 101 -3.06 19.89 -4.78
C ARG A 101 -1.57 20.07 -4.56
N ARG A 102 -1.10 21.30 -4.73
CA ARG A 102 0.21 21.77 -4.28
C ARG A 102 -0.04 22.83 -3.20
N GLN A 103 0.73 22.78 -2.13
CA GLN A 103 0.70 23.80 -1.09
C GLN A 103 1.22 25.10 -1.71
N ASP A 104 0.48 26.18 -1.46
CA ASP A 104 0.91 27.52 -1.76
C ASP A 104 1.54 28.12 -0.51
N ASP A 105 2.77 28.64 -0.64
CA ASP A 105 3.48 29.30 0.45
C ASP A 105 2.79 30.60 0.88
N GLU A 106 2.05 31.25 -0.02
CA GLU A 106 1.28 32.46 0.28
C GLU A 106 0.00 32.16 1.06
N ASN A 107 -0.52 30.92 0.96
CA ASN A 107 -1.77 30.53 1.62
C ASN A 107 -1.76 29.08 2.15
N PRO A 108 -0.97 28.80 3.21
CA PRO A 108 -0.88 27.46 3.78
C PRO A 108 -2.19 26.97 4.42
N HIS A 109 -3.10 27.89 4.78
CA HIS A 109 -4.37 27.56 5.43
C HIS A 109 -5.30 26.80 4.49
N GLU A 110 -5.40 27.19 3.21
CA GLU A 110 -6.25 26.52 2.23
C GLU A 110 -5.87 25.05 2.02
N PHE A 111 -4.57 24.75 2.03
CA PHE A 111 -4.08 23.38 1.92
C PHE A 111 -4.50 22.55 3.15
N ALA A 112 -4.34 23.11 4.35
CA ALA A 112 -4.75 22.44 5.58
C ALA A 112 -6.27 22.18 5.63
N GLU A 113 -7.10 23.16 5.24
CA GLU A 113 -8.55 22.99 5.15
C GLU A 113 -8.96 21.95 4.11
N TYR A 114 -8.31 21.94 2.95
CA TYR A 114 -8.53 20.91 1.94
C TYR A 114 -8.20 19.52 2.50
N MET A 115 -7.05 19.36 3.16
CA MET A 115 -6.64 18.10 3.77
C MET A 115 -7.61 17.63 4.85
N GLN A 116 -8.09 18.52 5.71
CA GLN A 116 -9.10 18.18 6.73
C GLN A 116 -10.39 17.66 6.09
N ARG A 117 -10.89 18.34 5.05
CA ARG A 117 -12.08 17.90 4.32
C ARG A 117 -11.84 16.56 3.63
N ARG A 118 -10.73 16.40 2.92
CA ARG A 118 -10.40 15.17 2.18
C ARG A 118 -10.27 13.96 3.10
N ARG A 119 -9.64 14.13 4.27
CA ARG A 119 -9.52 13.09 5.31
C ARG A 119 -10.89 12.62 5.83
N GLY A 120 -11.90 13.48 5.82
CA GLY A 120 -13.26 13.14 6.24
C GLY A 120 -14.11 12.45 5.17
N GLN A 121 -13.74 12.54 3.89
CA GLN A 121 -14.54 11.99 2.78
C GLN A 121 -14.44 10.48 2.66
N ASP A 122 -13.28 9.90 2.94
CA ASP A 122 -13.04 8.46 2.79
C ASP A 122 -12.33 7.91 4.03
N PRO A 123 -13.06 7.22 4.92
CA PRO A 123 -12.48 6.61 6.12
C PRO A 123 -11.60 5.39 5.81
N ASP A 124 -11.63 4.85 4.61
CA ASP A 124 -10.80 3.71 4.21
C ASP A 124 -9.49 4.15 3.55
N SER A 125 -9.26 5.46 3.43
CA SER A 125 -8.03 6.03 2.86
C SER A 125 -6.80 5.93 3.77
N TRP A 126 -5.67 5.59 3.18
CA TRP A 126 -4.34 5.74 3.76
C TRP A 126 -3.82 7.15 3.48
N ILE A 127 -3.19 7.76 4.48
CA ILE A 127 -2.47 9.03 4.30
C ILE A 127 -1.05 8.79 4.77
N ILE A 128 -0.10 8.99 3.87
CA ILE A 128 1.32 8.89 4.16
C ILE A 128 2.01 10.19 3.78
N GLU A 129 3.12 10.46 4.43
CA GLU A 129 3.99 11.60 4.19
C GLU A 129 5.38 11.09 3.83
N LEU A 130 5.96 11.64 2.76
CA LEU A 130 7.27 11.30 2.23
C LEU A 130 8.08 12.61 2.07
N ASP A 131 9.07 12.81 2.93
CA ASP A 131 10.04 13.90 2.83
C ASP A 131 11.34 13.35 2.24
N VAL A 132 11.61 13.68 0.98
CA VAL A 132 12.79 13.20 0.26
C VAL A 132 13.10 14.12 -0.91
N THR A 133 14.38 14.28 -1.23
CA THR A 133 14.81 14.97 -2.44
C THR A 133 14.22 14.32 -3.69
N ASN A 134 13.60 15.12 -4.56
CA ASN A 134 12.93 14.65 -5.78
C ASN A 134 11.94 13.49 -5.51
N PRO A 135 10.83 13.76 -4.81
CA PRO A 135 9.88 12.73 -4.39
C PRO A 135 9.09 12.12 -5.55
N GLU A 136 8.98 12.83 -6.68
CA GLU A 136 8.23 12.41 -7.87
C GLU A 136 8.72 11.05 -8.41
N ARG A 137 10.02 10.74 -8.27
CA ARG A 137 10.58 9.45 -8.69
C ARG A 137 9.94 8.26 -7.97
N PHE A 138 9.72 8.37 -6.66
CA PHE A 138 9.17 7.28 -5.85
C PHE A 138 7.69 7.06 -6.14
N ILE A 139 6.97 8.15 -6.43
CA ILE A 139 5.57 8.10 -6.83
C ILE A 139 5.42 7.42 -8.20
N ALA A 140 6.28 7.75 -9.16
CA ALA A 140 6.27 7.15 -10.49
C ALA A 140 6.56 5.65 -10.46
N GLU A 141 7.51 5.20 -9.63
CA GLU A 141 7.84 3.78 -9.43
C GLU A 141 6.71 2.99 -8.77
N SER A 142 5.86 3.67 -8.00
CA SER A 142 4.76 3.03 -7.26
C SER A 142 3.47 2.87 -8.07
N ALA A 143 3.36 3.50 -9.23
CA ALA A 143 2.16 3.47 -10.09
C ALA A 143 2.04 2.20 -10.95
N GLY A 144 2.71 1.10 -10.55
CA GLY A 144 2.79 -0.17 -11.27
C GLY A 144 1.59 -1.08 -11.12
#